data_AF-A0AMA0-F1
#
_entry.id   AF-A0AMA0-F1
#
_cell.length_a   1.000
_cell.length_b   1.000
_cell.length_c   1.000
_cell.angle_alpha   90.00
_cell.angle_beta   90.00
_cell.angle_gamma   90.00
#
_symmetry.space_group_name_H-M   'P 1'
#
loop_
_entity.id
_entity.type
_entity.pdbx_description
1 polymer ?
#
loop_
_entity_poly.entity_id
_entity_poly.type
_entity_poly.pdbx_seq_one_letter_code
_entity_poly.pdbx_strand_id
1 'polypeptide(L)'
;MTTEINKPQIADLKANLTKRNLQYVMEVEKHLRGTHYGEEQQEIIIYEMCEKILAEQKKGITARKLFNLTPTEYVVSLDVKSAPVEQNTDKWWLVLDGGLLVLGAMMLISGISAYFQKNAQTLGIIVLVITAVVGGFAMLILRKYASNMRAGEKGGTIKYLLVAVGVIAVWMFVMTIVQVTIPPNINIALSPIVNTVGGAIIIALRFYVKKKKNIPSL
;
A
#
# COMPACT_ATOMS: atom_id res chain seq x y z
N MET A 1 -35.95 14.10 20.79
CA MET A 1 -34.99 15.20 20.56
C MET A 1 -33.59 14.60 20.55
N THR A 2 -33.09 14.23 19.37
CA THR A 2 -31.69 13.88 19.16
C THR A 2 -30.97 15.15 18.77
N THR A 3 -30.06 15.61 19.63
CA THR A 3 -29.15 16.71 19.35
C THR A 3 -28.22 16.31 18.22
N GLU A 4 -28.58 16.65 16.98
CA GLU A 4 -27.61 16.72 15.89
C GLU A 4 -26.63 17.83 16.25
N ILE A 5 -25.41 17.43 16.61
CA ILE A 5 -24.28 18.34 16.76
C ILE A 5 -24.08 18.96 15.37
N ASN A 6 -24.54 20.20 15.21
CA ASN A 6 -24.42 20.98 13.99
C ASN A 6 -22.93 21.13 13.67
N LYS A 7 -22.39 20.25 12.81
CA LYS A 7 -21.01 20.36 12.35
C LYS A 7 -20.89 21.73 11.66
N PRO A 8 -19.93 22.58 12.06
CA PRO A 8 -19.78 23.89 11.44
C PRO A 8 -19.59 23.74 9.94
N GLN A 9 -20.23 24.60 9.15
CA GLN A 9 -20.06 24.51 7.70
C GLN A 9 -18.60 24.84 7.34
N ILE A 10 -18.09 24.28 6.24
CA ILE A 10 -16.73 24.56 5.75
C ILE A 10 -16.49 26.07 5.59
N ALA A 11 -17.53 26.81 5.20
CA ALA A 11 -17.51 28.27 5.13
C ALA A 11 -17.16 28.92 6.49
N ASP A 12 -17.76 28.44 7.58
CA ASP A 12 -17.51 28.95 8.93
C ASP A 12 -16.08 28.65 9.37
N LEU A 13 -15.58 27.44 9.07
CA LEU A 13 -14.20 27.07 9.39
C LEU A 13 -13.20 27.97 8.64
N LYS A 14 -13.44 28.22 7.35
CA LYS A 14 -12.60 29.10 6.53
C LYS A 14 -12.60 30.55 7.00
N ALA A 15 -13.74 31.06 7.45
CA ALA A 15 -13.86 32.42 7.99
C ALA A 15 -12.98 32.65 9.23
N ASN A 16 -12.72 31.59 10.00
CA ASN A 16 -11.89 31.63 11.21
C ASN A 16 -10.39 31.40 10.95
N LEU A 17 -9.98 31.13 9.70
CA LEU A 17 -8.57 30.97 9.35
C LEU A 17 -7.88 32.33 9.18
N THR A 18 -6.61 32.40 9.58
CA THR A 18 -5.75 33.53 9.21
C THR A 18 -5.60 33.61 7.71
N LYS A 19 -5.35 34.81 7.16
CA LYS A 19 -5.17 35.04 5.72
C LYS A 19 -4.17 34.07 5.07
N ARG A 20 -3.04 33.81 5.74
CA ARG A 20 -1.99 32.90 5.25
C ARG A 20 -2.46 31.43 5.20
N ASN A 21 -3.24 31.01 6.19
CA ASN A 21 -3.77 29.65 6.26
C ASN A 21 -4.92 29.46 5.27
N LEU A 22 -5.80 30.46 5.13
CA LEU A 22 -6.87 30.46 4.13
C LEU A 22 -6.30 30.36 2.72
N GLN A 23 -5.23 31.10 2.41
CA GLN A 23 -4.55 31.01 1.11
C GLN A 23 -4.02 29.60 0.82
N TYR A 24 -3.44 28.93 1.83
CA TYR A 24 -3.00 27.54 1.68
C TYR A 24 -4.18 26.61 1.35
N VAL A 25 -5.31 26.75 2.06
CA VAL A 25 -6.52 25.96 1.83
C VAL A 25 -7.08 26.16 0.42
N MET A 26 -7.19 27.40 -0.05
CA MET A 26 -7.70 27.71 -1.39
C MET A 26 -6.82 27.12 -2.50
N GLU A 27 -5.50 27.14 -2.31
CA GLU A 27 -4.59 26.48 -3.25
C GLU A 27 -4.79 24.95 -3.23
N VAL A 28 -4.93 24.32 -2.07
CA VAL A 28 -5.23 22.88 -1.98
C VAL A 28 -6.54 22.55 -2.70
N GLU A 29 -7.60 23.33 -2.49
CA GLU A 29 -8.90 23.17 -3.18
C GLU A 29 -8.75 23.23 -4.70
N LYS A 30 -7.98 24.21 -5.20
CA LYS A 30 -7.73 24.36 -6.62
C LYS A 30 -7.03 23.13 -7.20
N HIS A 31 -6.05 22.58 -6.49
CA HIS A 31 -5.35 21.37 -6.91
C HIS A 31 -6.25 20.13 -6.84
N LEU A 32 -7.11 20.01 -5.83
CA LEU A 32 -8.06 18.90 -5.67
C LEU A 32 -9.04 18.79 -6.84
N ARG A 33 -9.50 19.91 -7.42
CA ARG A 33 -10.39 19.90 -8.60
C ARG A 33 -9.80 19.20 -9.82
N GLY A 34 -8.46 19.08 -9.90
CA GLY A 34 -7.76 18.39 -10.98
C GLY A 34 -7.49 16.89 -10.73
N THR A 35 -8.02 16.33 -9.64
CA THR A 35 -7.78 14.94 -9.22
C THR A 35 -8.99 14.04 -9.48
N HIS A 36 -8.89 12.76 -9.12
CA HIS A 36 -9.99 11.80 -9.21
C HIS A 36 -11.03 11.88 -8.08
N TYR A 37 -10.82 12.71 -7.05
CA TYR A 37 -11.72 12.78 -5.89
C TYR A 37 -13.06 13.40 -6.29
N GLY A 38 -14.17 12.77 -5.89
CA GLY A 38 -15.52 13.33 -6.07
C GLY A 38 -15.77 14.54 -5.16
N GLU A 39 -16.78 15.35 -5.46
CA GLU A 39 -17.10 16.61 -4.74
C GLU A 39 -17.24 16.39 -3.22
N GLU A 40 -17.99 15.37 -2.80
CA GLU A 40 -18.16 15.00 -1.38
C GLU A 40 -16.81 14.65 -0.71
N GLN A 41 -15.93 13.94 -1.41
CA GLN A 41 -14.60 13.58 -0.87
C GLN A 41 -13.70 14.81 -0.74
N GLN A 42 -13.76 15.71 -1.73
CA GLN A 42 -13.03 16.98 -1.66
C GLN A 42 -13.51 17.80 -0.46
N GLU A 43 -14.82 17.88 -0.22
CA GLU A 43 -15.37 18.59 0.95
C GLU A 43 -14.87 17.99 2.26
N ILE A 44 -14.85 16.67 2.41
CA ILE A 44 -14.32 15.99 3.61
C ILE A 44 -12.84 16.34 3.83
N ILE A 45 -12.01 16.26 2.78
CA ILE A 45 -10.58 16.57 2.86
C ILE A 45 -10.36 18.02 3.32
N ILE A 46 -11.13 18.95 2.76
CA ILE A 46 -11.04 20.38 3.11
C ILE A 46 -11.52 20.63 4.54
N TYR A 47 -12.63 20.01 4.94
CA TYR A 47 -13.15 20.11 6.30
C TYR A 47 -12.11 19.68 7.33
N GLU A 48 -11.55 18.47 7.18
CA GLU A 48 -10.53 17.95 8.10
C GLU A 48 -9.25 18.80 8.12
N MET A 49 -8.83 19.29 6.95
CA MET A 49 -7.68 20.20 6.86
C MET A 49 -7.95 21.49 7.64
N CYS A 50 -9.13 22.09 7.47
CA CYS A 50 -9.52 23.31 8.16
C CYS A 50 -9.57 23.12 9.69
N GLU A 51 -10.12 22.01 10.19
CA GLU A 51 -10.14 21.71 11.63
C GLU A 51 -8.72 21.61 12.22
N LYS A 52 -7.83 20.87 11.55
CA LYS A 52 -6.43 20.71 11.99
C LYS A 52 -5.69 22.05 12.00
N ILE A 53 -5.90 22.88 10.99
CA ILE A 53 -5.30 24.21 10.93
C ILE A 53 -5.83 25.08 12.07
N LEU A 54 -7.14 25.12 12.33
CA LEU A 54 -7.71 25.93 13.40
C LEU A 54 -7.20 25.55 14.78
N ALA A 55 -7.02 24.26 15.04
CA ALA A 55 -6.47 23.76 16.31
C ALA A 55 -5.04 24.25 16.56
N GLU A 56 -4.19 24.23 15.52
CA GLU A 56 -2.77 24.56 15.63
C GLU A 56 -2.46 26.05 15.38
N GLN A 57 -3.36 26.75 14.69
CA GLN A 57 -3.27 28.20 14.45
C GLN A 57 -3.25 29.00 15.76
N LYS A 58 -3.96 28.54 16.80
CA LYS A 58 -3.94 29.14 18.14
C LYS A 58 -2.54 29.17 18.77
N LYS A 59 -1.64 28.27 18.33
CA LYS A 59 -0.24 28.18 18.74
C LYS A 59 0.71 28.94 17.79
N GLY A 60 0.17 29.71 16.85
CA GLY A 60 0.96 30.42 15.83
C GLY A 60 1.54 29.51 14.74
N ILE A 61 1.07 28.27 14.62
CA ILE A 61 1.54 27.34 13.59
C ILE A 61 0.73 27.57 12.31
N THR A 62 1.44 27.83 11.20
CA THR A 62 0.81 27.99 9.88
C THR A 62 0.55 26.63 9.24
N ALA A 63 -0.43 26.54 8.35
CA ALA A 63 -0.75 25.33 7.59
C ALA A 63 0.49 24.74 6.89
N ARG A 64 1.34 25.61 6.32
CA ARG A 64 2.59 25.18 5.68
C ARG A 64 3.56 24.50 6.65
N LYS A 65 3.67 25.00 7.88
CA LYS A 65 4.50 24.41 8.93
C LYS A 65 3.85 23.16 9.53
N LEU A 66 2.53 23.17 9.68
CA LEU A 66 1.73 22.07 10.20
C LEU A 66 1.85 20.81 9.34
N PHE A 67 1.64 20.96 8.03
CA PHE A 67 1.70 19.82 7.11
C PHE A 67 3.09 19.54 6.59
N ASN A 68 4.02 20.51 6.70
CA ASN A 68 5.36 20.46 6.15
C ASN A 68 5.40 20.12 4.65
N LEU A 69 4.38 20.57 3.90
CA LEU A 69 4.17 20.30 2.47
C LEU A 69 3.64 21.56 1.77
N THR A 70 4.01 21.78 0.50
CA THR A 70 3.28 22.70 -0.40
C THR A 70 1.83 22.28 -0.59
N PRO A 71 0.92 23.17 -1.01
CA PRO A 71 -0.44 22.77 -1.40
C PRO A 71 -0.46 21.64 -2.45
N THR A 72 0.43 21.72 -3.45
CA THR A 72 0.57 20.69 -4.49
C THR A 72 1.07 19.37 -3.91
N GLU A 73 2.15 19.39 -3.11
CA GLU A 73 2.66 18.19 -2.43
C GLU A 73 1.65 17.63 -1.44
N TYR A 74 0.82 18.47 -0.80
CA TYR A 74 -0.25 18.02 0.07
C TYR A 74 -1.26 17.20 -0.73
N VAL A 75 -1.74 17.71 -1.87
CA VAL A 75 -2.68 16.97 -2.74
C VAL A 75 -2.05 15.69 -3.28
N VAL A 76 -0.81 15.72 -3.77
CA VAL A 76 -0.09 14.50 -4.18
C VAL A 76 0.07 13.53 -3.00
N SER A 77 0.32 14.06 -1.80
CA SER A 77 0.39 13.26 -0.59
C SER A 77 -0.96 12.68 -0.20
N LEU A 78 -2.11 13.17 -0.68
CA LEU A 78 -3.41 12.54 -0.44
C LEU A 78 -3.57 11.26 -1.24
N ASP A 79 -2.90 11.13 -2.39
CA ASP A 79 -2.87 9.87 -3.14
C ASP A 79 -1.90 8.87 -2.49
N VAL A 80 -0.80 9.38 -1.90
CA VAL A 80 0.13 8.56 -1.09
C VAL A 80 -0.45 8.23 0.30
N LYS A 81 -1.22 9.16 0.88
CA LYS A 81 -2.06 9.02 2.08
C LYS A 81 -3.46 8.49 1.74
N SER A 82 -3.72 8.03 0.53
CA SER A 82 -4.85 7.12 0.29
C SER A 82 -4.54 5.72 0.85
N ALA A 83 -3.32 5.54 1.37
CA ALA A 83 -3.05 4.64 2.48
C ALA A 83 -2.69 5.48 3.72
N PRO A 84 -3.65 6.01 4.49
CA PRO A 84 -4.04 5.26 5.68
C PRO A 84 -5.45 5.55 6.21
N VAL A 85 -6.26 4.50 6.36
CA VAL A 85 -7.06 4.23 7.56
C VAL A 85 -7.02 2.71 7.67
N GLU A 86 -7.09 2.15 8.87
CA GLU A 86 -7.52 0.76 9.04
C GLU A 86 -8.87 0.59 8.32
N GLN A 87 -8.84 0.29 7.02
CA GLN A 87 -9.86 -0.61 6.52
C GLN A 87 -9.65 -1.85 7.36
N ASN A 88 -10.70 -2.28 8.08
CA ASN A 88 -10.79 -3.59 8.70
C ASN A 88 -10.77 -4.70 7.62
N THR A 89 -9.84 -4.59 6.65
CA THR A 89 -9.48 -5.65 5.75
C THR A 89 -8.85 -6.71 6.64
N ASP A 90 -9.57 -7.82 6.77
CA ASP A 90 -9.07 -8.98 7.50
C ASP A 90 -7.63 -9.28 7.07
N LYS A 91 -6.76 -9.55 8.06
CA LYS A 91 -5.35 -9.87 7.83
C LYS A 91 -5.21 -11.02 6.84
N TRP A 92 -6.17 -11.94 6.79
CA TRP A 92 -6.20 -13.02 5.79
C TRP A 92 -6.34 -12.52 4.36
N TRP A 93 -7.10 -11.45 4.09
CA TRP A 93 -7.16 -10.84 2.77
C TRP A 93 -5.84 -10.17 2.38
N LEU A 94 -5.14 -9.57 3.35
CA LEU A 94 -3.81 -8.98 3.13
C LEU A 94 -2.76 -10.04 2.82
N VAL A 95 -2.78 -11.17 3.54
CA VAL A 95 -1.92 -12.33 3.29
C VAL A 95 -2.23 -12.93 1.92
N LEU A 96 -3.50 -13.07 1.56
CA LEU A 96 -3.90 -13.57 0.25
C LEU A 96 -3.44 -12.64 -0.89
N ASP A 97 -3.63 -11.32 -0.77
CA ASP A 97 -3.15 -10.35 -1.76
C ASP A 97 -1.63 -10.44 -1.96
N GLY A 98 -0.88 -10.51 -0.85
CA GLY A 98 0.56 -10.66 -0.87
C GLY A 98 1.00 -11.99 -1.48
N GLY A 99 0.33 -13.08 -1.13
CA GLY A 99 0.65 -14.41 -1.64
C GLY A 99 0.38 -14.55 -3.13
N LEU A 100 -0.76 -14.03 -3.60
CA LEU A 100 -1.08 -13.97 -5.04
C LEU A 100 -0.09 -13.09 -5.80
N LEU A 101 0.34 -11.95 -5.22
CA LEU A 101 1.35 -11.09 -5.82
C LEU A 101 2.67 -11.83 -6.02
N VAL A 102 3.20 -12.42 -4.95
CA VAL A 102 4.50 -13.09 -4.96
C VAL A 102 4.45 -14.33 -5.86
N LEU A 103 3.38 -15.13 -5.77
CA LEU A 103 3.17 -16.29 -6.63
C LEU A 103 3.10 -15.91 -8.11
N GLY A 104 2.23 -14.96 -8.45
CA GLY A 104 2.06 -14.51 -9.83
C GLY A 104 3.34 -13.92 -10.41
N ALA A 105 4.05 -13.10 -9.63
CA ALA A 105 5.33 -12.52 -10.03
C ALA A 105 6.41 -13.60 -10.24
N MET A 106 6.54 -14.57 -9.33
CA MET A 106 7.51 -15.67 -9.45
C MET A 106 7.22 -16.56 -10.66
N MET A 107 5.95 -16.92 -10.89
CA MET A 107 5.53 -17.67 -12.07
C MET A 107 5.82 -16.90 -13.36
N LEU A 108 5.52 -15.60 -13.41
CA LEU A 108 5.82 -14.76 -14.58
C LEU A 108 7.32 -14.64 -14.83
N ILE A 109 8.11 -14.29 -13.81
CA ILE A 109 9.56 -14.13 -13.93
C ILE A 109 10.19 -15.45 -14.39
N SER A 110 9.82 -16.56 -13.76
CA SER A 110 10.34 -17.88 -14.09
C SER A 110 9.89 -18.36 -15.48
N GLY A 111 8.62 -18.21 -15.81
CA GLY A 111 8.05 -18.61 -17.11
C GLY A 111 8.61 -17.80 -18.26
N ILE A 112 8.66 -16.47 -18.15
CA ILE A 112 9.20 -15.58 -19.18
C ILE A 112 10.70 -15.85 -19.37
N SER A 113 11.46 -15.96 -18.27
CA SER A 113 12.91 -16.20 -18.33
C SER A 113 13.26 -17.51 -19.05
N ALA A 114 12.42 -18.54 -18.93
CA ALA A 114 12.59 -19.82 -19.61
C ALA A 114 12.54 -19.73 -21.15
N TYR A 115 11.96 -18.68 -21.72
CA TYR A 115 11.99 -18.45 -23.17
C TYR A 115 13.28 -17.78 -23.66
N PHE A 116 13.99 -17.08 -22.78
CA PHE A 116 15.19 -16.32 -23.14
C PHE A 116 16.50 -17.00 -22.72
N GLN A 117 16.43 -18.02 -21.84
CA GLN A 117 17.61 -18.68 -21.28
C GLN A 117 17.54 -20.19 -21.54
N LYS A 118 18.58 -20.75 -22.19
CA LYS A 118 18.65 -22.19 -22.53
C LYS A 118 18.59 -23.13 -21.32
N ASN A 119 18.99 -22.67 -20.13
CA ASN A 119 19.03 -23.46 -18.90
C ASN A 119 18.13 -22.89 -17.79
N ALA A 120 17.17 -22.01 -18.13
CA ALA A 120 16.27 -21.49 -17.12
C ALA A 120 15.36 -22.60 -16.61
N GLN A 121 15.54 -22.95 -15.34
CA GLN A 121 14.70 -23.92 -14.67
C GLN A 121 13.45 -23.22 -14.15
N THR A 122 12.29 -23.77 -14.51
CA THR A 122 11.03 -23.32 -13.93
C THR A 122 10.88 -23.80 -12.50
N LEU A 123 10.26 -22.99 -11.65
CA LEU A 123 9.98 -23.39 -10.27
C LEU A 123 8.93 -24.51 -10.25
N GLY A 124 9.15 -25.48 -9.37
CA GLY A 124 8.21 -26.58 -9.14
C GLY A 124 7.02 -26.17 -8.29
N ILE A 125 5.93 -26.94 -8.42
CA ILE A 125 4.64 -26.61 -7.83
C ILE A 125 4.69 -26.46 -6.30
N ILE A 126 5.49 -27.29 -5.61
CA ILE A 126 5.62 -27.24 -4.16
C ILE A 126 6.34 -25.94 -3.75
N VAL A 127 7.43 -25.62 -4.44
CA VAL A 127 8.18 -24.38 -4.20
C VAL A 127 7.30 -23.16 -4.44
N LEU A 128 6.49 -23.16 -5.50
CA LEU A 128 5.56 -22.07 -5.80
C LEU A 128 4.50 -21.89 -4.70
N VAL A 129 3.90 -22.98 -4.21
CA VAL A 129 2.90 -22.93 -3.13
C VAL A 129 3.52 -22.41 -1.84
N ILE A 130 4.68 -22.92 -1.43
CA ILE A 130 5.38 -22.45 -0.23
C ILE A 130 5.78 -20.97 -0.38
N THR A 131 6.26 -20.58 -1.56
CA THR A 131 6.62 -19.20 -1.88
C THR A 131 5.40 -18.27 -1.78
N ALA A 132 4.22 -18.72 -2.23
CA ALA A 132 2.98 -17.96 -2.08
C ALA A 132 2.62 -17.74 -0.60
N VAL A 133 2.70 -18.80 0.22
CA VAL A 133 2.37 -18.72 1.64
C VAL A 133 3.35 -17.81 2.37
N VAL A 134 4.66 -18.06 2.24
CA VAL A 134 5.71 -17.25 2.86
C VAL A 134 5.63 -15.80 2.38
N GLY A 135 5.44 -15.61 1.07
CA GLY A 135 5.27 -14.30 0.44
C GLY A 135 4.07 -13.53 1.01
N GLY A 136 2.93 -14.19 1.23
CA GLY A 136 1.76 -13.57 1.84
C GLY A 136 2.03 -13.01 3.23
N PHE A 137 2.63 -13.81 4.11
CA PHE A 137 3.00 -13.35 5.46
C PHE A 137 4.11 -12.30 5.43
N ALA A 138 5.10 -12.45 4.57
CA ALA A 138 6.16 -11.47 4.36
C ALA A 138 5.58 -10.10 3.97
N MET A 139 4.64 -10.08 3.03
CA MET A 139 3.99 -8.84 2.58
C MET A 139 3.12 -8.20 3.68
N LEU A 140 2.47 -9.01 4.54
CA LEU A 140 1.76 -8.49 5.71
C LEU A 140 2.71 -7.75 6.66
N ILE A 141 3.88 -8.35 6.94
CA ILE A 141 4.90 -7.74 7.80
C ILE A 141 5.46 -6.47 7.14
N LEU A 142 5.88 -6.54 5.87
CA LEU A 142 6.43 -5.41 5.15
C LEU A 142 5.47 -4.24 5.07
N ARG A 143 4.17 -4.49 4.87
CA ARG A 143 3.13 -3.45 4.87
C ARG A 143 3.11 -2.67 6.18
N LYS A 144 3.20 -3.35 7.32
CA LYS A 144 3.24 -2.70 8.64
C LYS A 144 4.44 -1.76 8.75
N TYR A 145 5.64 -2.24 8.44
CA TYR A 145 6.85 -1.43 8.57
C TYR A 145 6.94 -0.32 7.51
N ALA A 146 6.40 -0.53 6.30
CA ALA A 146 6.29 0.49 5.28
C ALA A 146 5.33 1.61 5.72
N SER A 147 4.21 1.26 6.36
CA SER A 147 3.28 2.24 6.93
C SER A 147 3.94 3.09 8.01
N ASN A 148 4.65 2.47 8.96
CA ASN A 148 5.42 3.16 9.99
C ASN A 148 6.49 4.10 9.41
N MET A 149 7.20 3.67 8.37
CA MET A 149 8.17 4.48 7.65
C MET A 149 7.51 5.71 7.01
N ARG A 150 6.38 5.53 6.31
CA ARG A 150 5.63 6.62 5.68
C ARG A 150 4.98 7.57 6.69
N ALA A 151 4.64 7.08 7.87
CA ALA A 151 4.16 7.88 8.99
C ALA A 151 5.26 8.73 9.65
N GLY A 152 6.52 8.61 9.20
CA GLY A 152 7.63 9.40 9.73
C GLY A 152 8.11 8.94 11.10
N GLU A 153 7.84 7.68 11.49
CA GLU A 153 8.34 7.14 12.76
C GLU A 153 9.87 7.25 12.85
N LYS A 154 10.38 7.57 14.04
CA LYS A 154 11.83 7.69 14.28
C LYS A 154 12.53 6.37 13.92
N GLY A 155 13.44 6.45 12.96
CA GLY A 155 14.17 5.30 12.42
C GLY A 155 13.33 4.37 11.55
N GLY A 156 12.14 4.77 11.11
CA GLY A 156 11.20 3.94 10.32
C GLY A 156 11.83 3.37 9.05
N THR A 157 12.63 4.16 8.32
CA THR A 157 13.34 3.70 7.12
C THR A 157 14.33 2.59 7.41
N ILE A 158 15.14 2.73 8.47
CA ILE A 158 16.15 1.72 8.86
C ILE A 158 15.44 0.46 9.35
N LYS A 159 14.38 0.59 10.16
CA LYS A 159 13.57 -0.55 10.62
C LYS A 159 12.96 -1.30 9.44
N TYR A 160 12.37 -0.58 8.48
CA TYR A 160 11.81 -1.18 7.26
C TYR A 160 12.88 -1.94 6.47
N LEU A 161 14.06 -1.34 6.26
CA LEU A 161 15.15 -1.99 5.54
C LEU A 161 15.64 -3.25 6.25
N LEU A 162 15.86 -3.20 7.57
CA LEU A 162 16.26 -4.37 8.37
C LEU A 162 15.22 -5.49 8.30
N VAL A 163 13.93 -5.15 8.37
CA VAL A 163 12.85 -6.13 8.24
C VAL A 163 12.81 -6.72 6.83
N ALA A 164 13.00 -5.91 5.79
CA ALA A 164 13.05 -6.41 4.41
C ALA A 164 14.20 -7.39 4.19
N VAL A 165 15.40 -7.08 4.69
CA VAL A 165 16.55 -7.99 4.67
C VAL A 165 16.23 -9.27 5.46
N GLY A 166 15.65 -9.15 6.65
CA GLY A 166 15.25 -10.29 7.49
C GLY A 166 14.23 -11.20 6.81
N VAL A 167 13.23 -10.63 6.14
CA VAL A 167 12.22 -11.37 5.35
C VAL A 167 12.89 -12.17 4.24
N ILE A 168 13.83 -11.57 3.51
CA ILE A 168 14.57 -12.27 2.45
C ILE A 168 15.42 -13.39 3.05
N ALA A 169 16.10 -13.16 4.17
CA ALA A 169 16.90 -14.17 4.84
C ALA A 169 16.05 -15.37 5.32
N VAL A 170 14.88 -15.11 5.90
CA VAL A 170 13.92 -16.16 6.31
C VAL A 170 13.43 -16.92 5.08
N TRP A 171 13.08 -16.21 3.99
CA TRP A 171 12.65 -16.86 2.76
C TRP A 171 13.75 -17.77 2.18
N MET A 172 15.00 -17.29 2.12
CA MET A 172 16.13 -18.09 1.67
C MET A 172 16.32 -19.34 2.54
N PHE A 173 16.25 -19.19 3.86
CA PHE A 173 16.36 -20.30 4.79
C PHE A 173 15.26 -21.35 4.59
N VAL A 174 14.00 -20.92 4.43
CA VAL A 174 12.88 -21.81 4.11
C VAL A 174 13.13 -22.53 2.78
N MET A 175 13.59 -21.82 1.76
CA MET A 175 13.87 -22.41 0.44
C MET A 175 15.02 -23.41 0.48
N THR A 176 16.05 -23.18 1.29
CA THR A 176 17.13 -24.15 1.52
C THR A 176 16.58 -25.44 2.14
N ILE A 177 15.72 -25.33 3.15
CA ILE A 177 15.08 -26.51 3.76
C ILE A 177 14.25 -27.26 2.71
N VAL A 178 13.43 -26.54 1.93
CA VAL A 178 12.59 -27.14 0.88
C VAL A 178 13.44 -27.88 -0.16
N GLN A 179 14.54 -27.29 -0.63
CA GLN A 179 15.41 -27.93 -1.62
C GLN A 179 16.08 -29.21 -1.11
N VAL A 180 16.46 -29.27 0.17
CA VAL A 180 17.12 -30.45 0.75
C VAL A 180 16.11 -31.54 1.12
N THR A 181 14.88 -31.16 1.47
CA THR A 181 13.87 -32.10 2.00
C THR A 181 12.86 -32.58 0.96
N ILE A 182 12.63 -31.83 -0.13
CA ILE A 182 11.64 -32.17 -1.14
C ILE A 182 12.32 -32.74 -2.39
N PRO A 183 12.17 -34.04 -2.65
CA PRO A 183 12.73 -34.68 -3.83
C PRO A 183 12.22 -34.08 -5.15
N PRO A 184 13.06 -34.00 -6.20
CA PRO A 184 12.67 -33.42 -7.49
C PRO A 184 11.49 -34.11 -8.18
N ASN A 185 11.29 -35.40 -7.94
CA ASN A 185 10.19 -36.17 -8.53
C ASN A 185 8.81 -35.78 -7.99
N ILE A 186 8.74 -35.15 -6.81
CA ILE A 186 7.47 -34.65 -6.23
C ILE A 186 7.30 -33.16 -6.52
N ASN A 187 8.40 -32.39 -6.53
CA ASN A 187 8.37 -30.97 -6.90
C ASN A 187 8.41 -30.77 -8.42
N ILE A 188 7.34 -31.17 -9.09
CA ILE A 188 7.23 -31.14 -10.56
C ILE A 188 7.29 -29.68 -11.04
N ALA A 189 8.28 -29.41 -11.90
CA ALA A 189 8.44 -28.13 -12.59
C ALA A 189 7.28 -27.90 -13.56
N LEU A 190 6.64 -26.73 -13.47
CA LEU A 190 5.61 -26.34 -14.43
C LEU A 190 6.25 -25.96 -15.76
N SER A 191 5.59 -26.24 -16.88
CA SER A 191 6.10 -25.83 -18.18
C SER A 191 6.17 -24.30 -18.29
N PRO A 192 7.07 -23.74 -19.11
CA PRO A 192 7.19 -22.29 -19.28
C PRO A 192 5.87 -21.60 -19.59
N ILE A 193 5.03 -22.22 -20.44
CA ILE A 193 3.74 -21.65 -20.83
C ILE A 193 2.74 -21.65 -19.67
N VAL A 194 2.72 -22.71 -18.85
CA VAL A 194 1.85 -22.79 -17.66
C VAL A 194 2.28 -21.74 -16.64
N ASN A 195 3.58 -21.54 -16.44
CA ASN A 195 4.08 -20.49 -15.55
C ASN A 195 3.74 -19.08 -16.05
N THR A 196 3.96 -18.78 -17.33
CA THR A 196 3.68 -17.45 -17.87
C THR A 196 2.17 -17.14 -17.87
N VAL A 197 1.36 -18.02 -18.43
CA VAL A 197 -0.10 -17.81 -18.51
C VAL A 197 -0.73 -17.90 -17.12
N GLY A 198 -0.35 -18.89 -16.32
CA GLY A 198 -0.84 -19.04 -14.95
C GLY A 198 -0.46 -17.86 -14.06
N GLY A 199 0.76 -17.35 -14.17
CA GLY A 199 1.21 -16.15 -13.45
C GLY A 199 0.39 -14.91 -13.84
N ALA A 200 0.14 -14.70 -15.13
CA ALA A 200 -0.72 -13.62 -15.61
C ALA A 200 -2.16 -13.73 -15.07
N ILE A 201 -2.74 -14.94 -15.08
CA ILE A 201 -4.06 -15.22 -14.52
C ILE A 201 -4.09 -14.93 -13.01
N ILE A 202 -3.08 -15.34 -12.26
CA ILE A 202 -2.98 -15.11 -10.82
C ILE A 202 -2.87 -13.61 -10.50
N ILE A 203 -2.10 -12.86 -11.28
CA ILE A 203 -2.02 -11.40 -11.13
C ILE A 203 -3.37 -10.74 -11.47
N ALA A 204 -4.05 -11.17 -12.53
CA ALA A 204 -5.39 -10.68 -12.85
C ALA A 204 -6.41 -11.01 -11.74
N LEU A 205 -6.38 -12.24 -11.21
CA LEU A 205 -7.19 -12.67 -10.08
C LEU A 205 -6.90 -11.81 -8.84
N ARG A 206 -5.63 -11.52 -8.56
CA ARG A 206 -5.24 -10.61 -7.48
C ARG A 206 -5.90 -9.25 -7.64
N PHE A 207 -5.82 -8.63 -8.82
CA PHE A 207 -6.44 -7.33 -9.06
C PHE A 207 -7.96 -7.38 -8.86
N TYR A 208 -8.61 -8.45 -9.32
CA TYR A 208 -10.03 -8.68 -9.08
C TYR A 208 -10.37 -8.80 -7.58
N VAL A 209 -9.65 -9.63 -6.82
CA VAL A 209 -9.85 -9.83 -5.37
C VAL A 209 -9.61 -8.52 -4.63
N LYS A 210 -8.51 -7.83 -4.95
CA LYS A 210 -8.15 -6.53 -4.38
C LYS A 210 -9.26 -5.50 -4.55
N LYS A 211 -9.81 -5.38 -5.77
CA LYS A 211 -10.94 -4.48 -6.05
C LYS A 211 -12.21 -4.90 -5.30
N LYS A 212 -12.55 -6.20 -5.30
CA LYS A 212 -13.76 -6.73 -4.64
C LYS A 212 -13.71 -6.61 -3.11
N LYS A 213 -12.53 -6.66 -2.51
CA LYS A 213 -12.32 -6.64 -1.06
C LYS A 213 -11.75 -5.31 -0.55
N ASN A 214 -11.68 -4.30 -1.42
CA ASN A 214 -11.14 -2.96 -1.11
C ASN A 214 -9.74 -2.97 -0.49
N ILE A 215 -8.92 -3.99 -0.78
CA ILE A 215 -7.63 -4.16 -0.12
C ILE A 215 -6.71 -2.95 -0.43
N PRO A 216 -6.14 -2.28 0.58
CA PRO A 216 -5.27 -1.12 0.37
C PRO A 216 -4.05 -1.44 -0.50
N SER A 217 -3.63 -0.47 -1.32
CA SER A 217 -2.32 -0.54 -1.98
C SER A 217 -1.19 -0.66 -0.95
N LEU A 218 -0.13 -1.36 -1.36
CA LEU A 218 1.12 -1.42 -0.62
C LEU A 218 1.86 -0.09 -0.70
#